data_AF-A0A1S1J330-F1
#
_entry.id   AF-A0A1S1J330-F1
#
_cell.length_a   1.000
_cell.length_b   1.000
_cell.length_c   1.000
_cell.angle_alpha   90.00
_cell.angle_beta   90.00
_cell.angle_gamma   90.00
#
_symmetry.space_group_name_H-M   'P 1'
#
loop_
_entity.id
_entity.type
_entity.pdbx_description
1 polymer ?
#
loop_
_entity_poly.entity_id
_entity_poly.type
_entity_poly.pdbx_seq_one_letter_code
_entity_poly.pdbx_strand_id
1 'polypeptide(L)'
;MLKRKNPDEEGNLNQLTTGFAQQANEAIVEALQEENGVLDKLMSGYQKVLIEDPIRPFYEEDLQKIVKNVDYGILQVLEGTWVSYNNNSDNQSQKKLIGSGIHTTIMPSPGTNAGTIPGKYSFECEEYIEKLTFNLVPGGVRNRGGANEQFCGAVKYEQSIKSVNRVNGQDALQYTPIHEENGMYLWLSDVFNYAATEKTISEDRGIHAISPNNPNKDLYKSGYQDETLFLIKDDQGNKEYVTLENLNGRKYYEIIASKELKAGAGQTGPYFIPDYSISRSGVIPHGSTITLLGDLKPNKSGYLISGAPQYPEGFAAWDYKHLAISQTMGGADASNEPINLDAPPPPWVFETLDDKNDERENKIYTQRILAHHLYPYSVRPDLRLRDTLKSDVVKNHVVIEMSSKNKTGAQGGILNVPFVNRFVPTVEMNMRMWIETVVENKKEILQLQYEQVIFFEFDFGDDGGTTSWPHIQVNTLRKMEDVSPDQKRLIEEQFPGTYKMGSSGEASGCPHHKE
;
A
#
# COMPACT_ATOMS: atom_id res chain seq x y z
N MET A 1 -7.67 4.13 25.46
CA MET A 1 -7.16 5.33 26.18
C MET A 1 -5.99 5.86 25.37
N LEU A 2 -6.25 6.89 24.57
CA LEU A 2 -5.22 7.65 23.87
C LEU A 2 -4.92 8.88 24.72
N LYS A 3 -3.68 8.99 25.15
CA LYS A 3 -3.13 10.19 25.74
C LYS A 3 -1.68 10.25 25.28
N ARG A 4 -1.37 11.17 24.37
CA ARG A 4 -0.01 11.74 24.35
C ARG A 4 0.24 12.22 25.79
N LYS A 5 1.43 11.95 26.36
CA LYS A 5 1.86 12.73 27.52
C LYS A 5 1.78 14.20 27.10
N ASN A 6 1.20 15.03 27.98
CA ASN A 6 0.75 16.41 27.73
C ASN A 6 1.53 17.19 26.64
N PRO A 7 0.86 18.01 25.81
CA PRO A 7 1.53 18.94 24.89
C PRO A 7 2.48 19.92 25.60
N ASP A 8 2.29 20.14 26.90
CA ASP A 8 3.02 21.13 27.72
C ASP A 8 4.24 20.55 28.47
N GLU A 9 4.52 19.25 28.35
CA GLU A 9 5.74 18.62 28.92
C GLU A 9 6.87 18.42 27.89
N GLU A 10 6.76 18.99 26.68
CA GLU A 10 7.87 19.12 25.74
C GLU A 10 8.70 20.39 26.01
N GLY A 11 9.14 20.53 27.27
CA GLY A 11 10.04 21.60 27.70
C GLY A 11 11.52 21.30 27.49
N ASN A 12 11.92 20.14 26.94
CA ASN A 12 13.35 19.79 26.83
C ASN A 12 13.76 18.92 25.63
N LEU A 13 12.94 18.88 24.56
CA LEU A 13 13.33 18.30 23.26
C LEU A 13 13.29 19.32 22.10
N ASN A 14 12.81 20.54 22.36
CA ASN A 14 12.54 21.57 21.35
C ASN A 14 13.65 22.63 21.19
N GLN A 15 14.89 22.33 21.55
CA GLN A 15 16.06 23.17 21.21
C GLN A 15 16.95 22.58 20.10
N LEU A 16 16.42 21.68 19.27
CA LEU A 16 17.13 21.11 18.12
C LEU A 16 16.34 21.29 16.81
N THR A 17 15.86 22.50 16.53
CA THR A 17 15.25 22.81 15.23
C THR A 17 15.69 24.16 14.69
N THR A 18 16.96 24.25 14.32
CA THR A 18 17.42 25.08 13.20
C THR A 18 18.71 24.48 12.65
N GLY A 19 18.63 23.77 11.52
CA GLY A 19 19.78 23.38 10.69
C GLY A 19 20.20 21.90 10.77
N PHE A 20 19.36 20.97 10.33
CA PHE A 20 19.75 19.55 10.25
C PHE A 20 19.23 18.88 8.97
N ALA A 21 20.01 18.99 7.89
CA ALA A 21 19.90 18.11 6.72
C ALA A 21 21.23 17.36 6.43
N GLN A 22 22.21 17.45 7.33
CA GLN A 22 23.52 16.80 7.11
C GLN A 22 24.13 16.19 8.39
N GLN A 23 23.73 16.65 9.58
CA GLN A 23 24.21 16.12 10.88
C GLN A 23 23.29 15.07 11.53
N ALA A 24 22.12 14.77 10.95
CA ALA A 24 21.23 13.72 11.45
C ALA A 24 21.83 12.31 11.31
N ASN A 25 22.73 12.10 10.33
CA ASN A 25 23.38 10.80 10.12
C ASN A 25 24.50 10.49 11.12
N GLU A 26 25.07 11.48 11.81
CA GLU A 26 26.15 11.24 12.79
C GLU A 26 25.59 11.18 14.22
N ALA A 27 24.58 12.00 14.56
CA ALA A 27 23.98 12.00 15.90
C ALA A 27 23.13 10.75 16.22
N ILE A 28 22.56 10.09 15.20
CA ILE A 28 21.86 8.80 15.37
C ILE A 28 22.87 7.66 15.62
N VAL A 29 24.10 7.79 15.15
CA VAL A 29 25.15 6.76 15.29
C VAL A 29 25.80 6.80 16.68
N GLU A 30 25.89 7.96 17.34
CA GLU A 30 26.47 8.08 18.68
C GLU A 30 25.50 7.79 19.84
N ALA A 31 24.18 7.74 19.60
CA ALA A 31 23.17 7.40 20.60
C ALA A 31 22.89 5.88 20.74
N LEU A 32 23.71 5.02 20.09
CA LEU A 32 23.52 3.56 20.00
C LEU A 32 24.32 2.75 21.04
N GLN A 33 24.57 3.31 22.23
CA GLN A 33 25.07 2.54 23.38
C GLN A 33 23.98 2.48 24.46
N GLU A 34 23.38 1.28 24.57
CA GLU A 34 22.40 0.81 25.56
C GLU A 34 21.11 1.63 25.73
N GLU A 35 20.03 1.18 25.06
CA GLU A 35 18.61 1.12 25.51
C GLU A 35 17.70 1.04 24.27
N ASN A 36 17.05 -0.11 24.06
CA ASN A 36 15.98 -0.46 23.08
C ASN A 36 16.23 -0.18 21.56
N GLY A 37 15.85 -1.15 20.72
CA GLY A 37 16.03 -1.09 19.27
C GLY A 37 15.12 -0.06 18.57
N VAL A 38 15.36 0.25 17.30
CA VAL A 38 14.62 1.28 16.54
C VAL A 38 13.11 1.02 16.57
N LEU A 39 12.69 -0.23 16.29
CA LEU A 39 11.28 -0.61 16.34
C LEU A 39 10.72 -0.60 17.77
N ASP A 40 11.49 -1.03 18.77
CA ASP A 40 11.06 -0.97 20.17
C ASP A 40 10.76 0.48 20.60
N LYS A 41 11.66 1.42 20.27
CA LYS A 41 11.50 2.86 20.55
C LYS A 41 10.27 3.43 19.86
N LEU A 42 10.12 3.20 18.56
CA LEU A 42 8.99 3.71 17.79
C LEU A 42 7.68 3.11 18.31
N MET A 43 7.61 1.78 18.39
CA MET A 43 6.38 1.05 18.75
C MET A 43 6.00 1.19 20.23
N SER A 44 6.93 1.61 21.11
CA SER A 44 6.58 1.97 22.50
C SER A 44 5.54 3.10 22.56
N GLY A 45 5.47 3.94 21.52
CA GLY A 45 4.45 4.98 21.37
C GLY A 45 3.09 4.49 20.87
N TYR A 46 2.99 3.25 20.36
CA TYR A 46 1.79 2.75 19.65
C TYR A 46 1.20 1.52 20.33
N GLN A 47 0.26 1.71 21.27
CA GLN A 47 -0.52 0.61 21.87
C GLN A 47 -1.73 0.17 21.03
N LYS A 48 -2.30 1.09 20.24
CA LYS A 48 -3.34 0.83 19.25
C LYS A 48 -3.11 1.73 18.03
N VAL A 49 -3.11 1.13 16.84
CA VAL A 49 -2.72 1.80 15.59
C VAL A 49 -3.94 2.07 14.69
N LEU A 50 -5.06 1.42 15.01
CA LEU A 50 -6.36 1.71 14.39
C LEU A 50 -6.84 3.10 14.79
N ILE A 51 -7.57 3.76 13.89
CA ILE A 51 -8.11 5.10 14.08
C ILE A 51 -9.28 5.02 15.06
N GLU A 52 -8.99 5.02 16.35
CA GLU A 52 -10.00 5.04 17.42
C GLU A 52 -9.82 6.24 18.36
N ASP A 53 -9.01 7.22 17.94
CA ASP A 53 -8.85 8.48 18.65
C ASP A 53 -10.11 9.33 18.50
N PRO A 54 -10.62 10.00 19.55
CA PRO A 54 -11.60 11.06 19.38
C PRO A 54 -11.04 12.11 18.42
N ILE A 55 -11.85 12.48 17.42
CA ILE A 55 -11.52 13.59 16.51
C ILE A 55 -11.15 14.81 17.34
N ARG A 56 -9.97 15.38 17.06
CA ARG A 56 -9.45 16.54 17.77
C ARG A 56 -10.06 17.82 17.18
N PRO A 57 -10.40 18.85 17.97
CA PRO A 57 -10.79 20.13 17.39
C PRO A 57 -9.63 20.71 16.57
N PHE A 58 -9.95 21.28 15.41
CA PHE A 58 -9.00 22.03 14.58
C PHE A 58 -9.10 23.52 14.90
N TYR A 59 -7.95 24.12 15.20
CA TYR A 59 -7.81 25.57 15.34
C TYR A 59 -6.84 26.07 14.27
N GLU A 60 -7.23 27.11 13.52
CA GLU A 60 -6.42 27.62 12.40
C GLU A 60 -5.05 28.16 12.87
N GLU A 61 -4.95 28.63 14.12
CA GLU A 61 -3.68 29.05 14.75
C GLU A 61 -2.68 27.90 14.91
N ASP A 62 -3.16 26.66 15.05
CA ASP A 62 -2.34 25.46 15.15
C ASP A 62 -1.90 24.92 13.79
N LEU A 63 -2.44 25.43 12.67
CA LEU A 63 -2.20 24.86 11.33
C LEU A 63 -0.71 24.68 11.04
N GLN A 64 0.11 25.70 11.30
CA GLN A 64 1.54 25.63 11.03
C GLN A 64 2.27 24.64 11.94
N LYS A 65 1.79 24.46 13.17
CA LYS A 65 2.31 23.46 14.11
C LYS A 65 1.96 22.04 13.65
N ILE A 66 0.72 21.82 13.24
CA ILE A 66 0.24 20.53 12.72
C ILE A 66 0.99 20.16 11.44
N VAL A 67 1.12 21.10 10.49
CA VAL A 67 1.85 20.86 9.24
C VAL A 67 3.32 20.54 9.51
N LYS A 68 3.98 21.19 10.47
CA LYS A 68 5.41 20.91 10.76
C LYS A 68 5.64 19.61 11.52
N ASN A 69 4.67 19.17 12.31
CA ASN A 69 4.80 18.05 13.24
C ASN A 69 3.85 16.90 12.87
N VAL A 70 3.79 16.56 11.58
CA VAL A 70 2.96 15.44 11.13
C VAL A 70 3.57 14.11 11.57
N ASP A 71 2.71 13.19 11.98
CA ASP A 71 3.10 11.83 12.27
C ASP A 71 3.21 11.02 10.96
N TYR A 72 4.34 10.34 10.75
CA TYR A 72 4.53 9.39 9.65
C TYR A 72 4.26 7.94 10.10
N GLY A 73 3.98 7.74 11.39
CA GLY A 73 3.75 6.43 11.98
C GLY A 73 4.94 5.49 11.80
N ILE A 74 4.61 4.22 11.63
CA ILE A 74 5.60 3.17 11.28
C ILE A 74 6.31 3.45 9.96
N LEU A 75 5.71 4.19 9.02
CA LEU A 75 6.28 4.41 7.69
C LEU A 75 7.56 5.23 7.75
N GLN A 76 7.81 5.99 8.84
CA GLN A 76 9.05 6.74 9.02
C GLN A 76 10.30 5.87 8.90
N VAL A 77 10.24 4.62 9.38
CA VAL A 77 11.42 3.73 9.38
C VAL A 77 11.86 3.30 7.98
N LEU A 78 10.95 3.42 6.99
CA LEU A 78 11.22 3.08 5.61
C LEU A 78 12.15 4.09 4.94
N GLU A 79 12.32 5.31 5.48
CA GLU A 79 13.18 6.32 4.89
C GLU A 79 14.59 5.79 4.54
N GLY A 80 15.03 6.06 3.30
CA GLY A 80 16.31 5.63 2.76
C GLY A 80 16.18 4.71 1.53
N THR A 81 17.33 4.21 1.07
CA THR A 81 17.41 3.28 -0.07
C THR A 81 17.57 1.86 0.43
N TRP A 82 16.67 0.98 0.00
CA TRP A 82 16.64 -0.44 0.30
C TRP A 82 17.01 -1.24 -0.93
N VAL A 83 17.76 -2.32 -0.73
CA VAL A 83 18.30 -3.14 -1.81
C VAL A 83 18.18 -4.62 -1.47
N SER A 84 18.02 -5.48 -2.48
CA SER A 84 17.89 -6.93 -2.29
C SER A 84 19.05 -7.48 -1.47
N TYR A 85 18.74 -8.16 -0.38
CA TYR A 85 19.71 -8.85 0.45
C TYR A 85 20.33 -10.02 -0.32
N ASN A 86 21.64 -10.23 -0.14
CA ASN A 86 22.28 -11.46 -0.56
C ASN A 86 22.92 -12.11 0.67
N ASN A 87 22.45 -13.30 1.00
CA ASN A 87 23.02 -14.06 2.10
C ASN A 87 24.21 -14.85 1.55
N ASN A 88 25.43 -14.40 1.86
CA ASN A 88 26.65 -15.14 1.55
C ASN A 88 27.12 -15.97 2.75
N SER A 89 26.21 -16.57 3.52
CA SER A 89 26.62 -17.49 4.59
C SER A 89 27.29 -18.73 3.99
N ASP A 90 28.50 -19.04 4.46
CA ASP A 90 29.34 -20.18 4.04
C ASP A 90 28.66 -21.56 4.20
N ASN A 91 27.49 -21.62 4.84
CA ASN A 91 26.70 -22.82 5.08
C ASN A 91 25.64 -23.12 4.00
N GLN A 92 25.43 -22.25 3.00
CA GLN A 92 24.56 -22.56 1.87
C GLN A 92 25.32 -23.40 0.82
N SER A 93 25.22 -24.71 0.96
CA SER A 93 25.98 -25.70 0.20
C SER A 93 25.66 -25.82 -1.30
N GLN A 94 24.84 -24.95 -1.93
CA GLN A 94 24.45 -25.17 -3.34
C GLN A 94 24.38 -23.96 -4.31
N LYS A 95 24.24 -22.69 -3.91
CA LYS A 95 24.31 -21.56 -4.87
C LYS A 95 24.47 -20.22 -4.15
N LYS A 96 25.51 -19.45 -4.48
CA LYS A 96 25.65 -18.05 -4.03
C LYS A 96 24.49 -17.22 -4.60
N LEU A 97 23.67 -16.64 -3.73
CA LEU A 97 22.56 -15.79 -4.14
C LEU A 97 23.07 -14.43 -4.61
N ILE A 98 22.59 -13.93 -5.74
CA ILE A 98 22.90 -12.57 -6.19
C ILE A 98 21.93 -11.56 -5.56
N GLY A 99 20.68 -12.00 -5.32
CA GLY A 99 19.65 -11.30 -4.56
C GLY A 99 18.59 -12.29 -4.04
N SER A 100 17.78 -11.83 -3.10
CA SER A 100 16.69 -12.62 -2.50
C SER A 100 15.36 -12.53 -3.25
N GLY A 101 15.26 -11.71 -4.31
CA GLY A 101 14.00 -11.46 -5.00
C GLY A 101 13.53 -12.66 -5.82
N ILE A 102 12.24 -13.00 -5.73
CA ILE A 102 11.58 -13.96 -6.62
C ILE A 102 10.35 -13.31 -7.22
N HIS A 103 10.27 -13.35 -8.55
CA HIS A 103 9.14 -12.84 -9.31
C HIS A 103 8.55 -13.98 -10.14
N THR A 104 7.24 -14.17 -10.05
CA THR A 104 6.47 -15.10 -10.89
C THR A 104 5.44 -14.32 -11.68
N THR A 105 5.44 -14.52 -12.99
CA THR A 105 4.55 -13.84 -13.93
C THR A 105 3.94 -14.85 -14.88
N ILE A 106 2.68 -14.62 -15.25
CA ILE A 106 2.01 -15.34 -16.32
C ILE A 106 1.57 -14.37 -17.42
N MET A 107 1.80 -14.75 -18.66
CA MET A 107 1.43 -13.93 -19.81
C MET A 107 0.66 -14.76 -20.83
N PRO A 108 -0.33 -14.17 -21.54
CA PRO A 108 -0.91 -14.81 -22.71
C PRO A 108 0.19 -15.21 -23.68
N SER A 109 0.14 -16.45 -24.17
CA SER A 109 1.14 -16.94 -25.12
C SER A 109 1.04 -16.17 -26.44
N PRO A 110 2.16 -15.88 -27.12
CA PRO A 110 2.11 -15.28 -28.46
C PRO A 110 1.18 -16.06 -29.40
N GLY A 111 0.32 -15.34 -30.12
CA GLY A 111 -0.66 -15.91 -31.05
C GLY A 111 -2.01 -16.32 -30.42
N THR A 112 -2.18 -16.19 -29.10
CA THR A 112 -3.46 -16.41 -28.43
C THR A 112 -4.33 -15.15 -28.42
N ASN A 113 -5.65 -15.35 -28.44
CA ASN A 113 -6.63 -14.32 -28.13
C ASN A 113 -7.98 -14.98 -27.83
N ALA A 114 -8.78 -14.31 -27.01
CA ALA A 114 -10.13 -14.71 -26.61
C ALA A 114 -11.04 -15.16 -27.77
N GLY A 115 -10.88 -14.55 -28.95
CA GLY A 115 -11.76 -14.79 -30.10
C GLY A 115 -11.35 -15.96 -31.00
N THR A 116 -10.15 -16.52 -30.85
CA THR A 116 -9.68 -17.61 -31.72
C THR A 116 -9.06 -18.77 -30.97
N ILE A 117 -8.01 -18.51 -30.20
CA ILE A 117 -7.29 -19.53 -29.41
C ILE A 117 -7.26 -18.98 -27.99
N PRO A 118 -8.36 -19.16 -27.23
CA PRO A 118 -8.38 -18.79 -25.83
C PRO A 118 -7.40 -19.69 -25.06
N GLY A 119 -6.93 -19.20 -23.92
CA GLY A 119 -6.51 -20.14 -22.88
C GLY A 119 -5.09 -20.67 -22.88
N LYS A 120 -4.16 -20.21 -23.74
CA LYS A 120 -2.74 -20.64 -23.67
C LYS A 120 -1.83 -19.59 -23.05
N TYR A 121 -1.00 -20.01 -22.08
CA TYR A 121 -0.20 -19.11 -21.24
C TYR A 121 1.26 -19.53 -21.09
N SER A 122 2.14 -18.55 -20.91
CA SER A 122 3.53 -18.75 -20.51
C SER A 122 3.71 -18.38 -19.05
N PHE A 123 4.38 -19.24 -18.29
CA PHE A 123 4.79 -18.96 -16.93
C PHE A 123 6.29 -18.63 -16.93
N GLU A 124 6.64 -17.53 -16.27
CA GLU A 124 8.02 -17.10 -16.05
C GLU A 124 8.25 -16.97 -14.55
N CYS A 125 9.41 -17.48 -14.09
CA CYS A 125 9.85 -17.33 -12.71
C CYS A 125 11.34 -16.98 -12.71
N GLU A 126 11.65 -15.83 -12.10
CA GLU A 126 12.98 -15.23 -12.16
C GLU A 126 13.48 -14.87 -10.76
N GLU A 127 14.78 -15.07 -10.55
CA GLU A 127 15.49 -14.40 -9.45
C GLU A 127 15.77 -12.94 -9.88
N TYR A 128 15.65 -11.99 -8.96
CA TYR A 128 15.87 -10.58 -9.27
C TYR A 128 16.62 -9.82 -8.17
N ILE A 129 17.18 -8.67 -8.56
CA ILE A 129 17.66 -7.62 -7.65
C ILE A 129 16.81 -6.37 -7.78
N GLU A 130 16.75 -5.60 -6.70
CA GLU A 130 15.86 -4.46 -6.55
C GLU A 130 16.57 -3.30 -5.87
N LYS A 131 16.18 -2.09 -6.28
CA LYS A 131 16.43 -0.84 -5.56
C LYS A 131 15.07 -0.20 -5.28
N LEU A 132 14.77 0.01 -4.00
CA LEU A 132 13.54 0.62 -3.51
C LEU A 132 13.90 1.80 -2.62
N THR A 133 13.55 3.02 -3.02
CA THR A 133 13.91 4.24 -2.29
C THR A 133 12.67 4.87 -1.70
N PHE A 134 12.71 5.23 -0.42
CA PHE A 134 11.65 5.97 0.25
C PHE A 134 12.14 7.35 0.69
N ASN A 135 11.33 8.38 0.45
CA ASN A 135 11.60 9.75 0.85
C ASN A 135 10.40 10.32 1.61
N LEU A 136 10.62 10.83 2.82
CA LEU A 136 9.57 11.54 3.55
C LEU A 136 9.21 12.82 2.79
N VAL A 137 7.91 13.09 2.64
CA VAL A 137 7.42 14.38 2.16
C VAL A 137 7.38 15.31 3.36
N PRO A 138 8.17 16.40 3.40
CA PRO A 138 8.23 17.26 4.57
C PRO A 138 6.88 17.89 4.88
N GLY A 139 6.43 17.70 6.11
CA GLY A 139 5.21 18.28 6.64
C GLY A 139 3.92 17.55 6.23
N GLY A 140 2.86 17.83 6.99
CA GLY A 140 1.58 17.15 6.84
C GLY A 140 0.80 17.63 5.62
N VAL A 141 0.37 16.68 4.80
CA VAL A 141 -0.49 16.95 3.64
C VAL A 141 -1.94 17.05 4.14
N ARG A 142 -2.55 18.22 3.98
CA ARG A 142 -3.91 18.53 4.46
C ARG A 142 -4.99 18.15 3.44
N ASN A 143 -5.91 17.28 3.85
CA ASN A 143 -7.13 16.90 3.12
C ASN A 143 -8.34 17.58 3.75
N ARG A 144 -9.06 18.40 2.96
CA ARG A 144 -10.20 19.21 3.44
C ARG A 144 -11.52 18.54 3.09
N GLY A 145 -12.29 18.16 4.10
CA GLY A 145 -13.60 17.52 3.98
C GLY A 145 -14.75 18.35 4.57
N GLY A 146 -14.60 19.67 4.65
CA GLY A 146 -15.54 20.56 5.33
C GLY A 146 -15.34 20.53 6.83
N ALA A 147 -16.29 19.96 7.58
CA ALA A 147 -16.18 19.82 9.04
C ALA A 147 -15.13 18.78 9.49
N ASN A 148 -14.60 17.98 8.55
CA ASN A 148 -13.54 17.01 8.81
C ASN A 148 -12.28 17.44 8.05
N GLU A 149 -11.15 17.44 8.74
CA GLU A 149 -9.82 17.69 8.19
C GLU A 149 -8.94 16.48 8.51
N GLN A 150 -8.09 16.08 7.56
CA GLN A 150 -7.13 15.02 7.79
C GLN A 150 -5.74 15.50 7.38
N PHE A 151 -4.74 15.21 8.20
CA PHE A 151 -3.34 15.44 7.87
C PHE A 151 -2.66 14.09 7.67
N CYS A 152 -1.99 13.94 6.53
CA CYS A 152 -1.33 12.70 6.18
C CYS A 152 0.19 12.87 6.27
N GLY A 153 0.85 11.93 6.95
CA GLY A 153 2.29 11.72 6.82
C GLY A 153 2.57 10.97 5.52
N ALA A 154 3.18 11.64 4.54
CA ALA A 154 3.39 11.06 3.22
C ALA A 154 4.84 10.60 3.00
N VAL A 155 5.01 9.42 2.43
CA VAL A 155 6.32 8.81 2.09
C VAL A 155 6.31 8.44 0.62
N LYS A 156 7.08 9.15 -0.19
CA LYS A 156 7.27 8.81 -1.62
C LYS A 156 8.07 7.52 -1.72
N TYR A 157 7.78 6.70 -2.73
CA TYR A 157 8.63 5.58 -3.08
C TYR A 157 8.92 5.50 -4.58
N GLU A 158 10.08 4.96 -4.90
CA GLU A 158 10.53 4.63 -6.26
C GLU A 158 11.15 3.23 -6.22
N GLN A 159 10.68 2.35 -7.10
CA GLN A 159 11.04 0.94 -7.15
C GLN A 159 11.51 0.57 -8.56
N SER A 160 12.69 -0.03 -8.64
CA SER A 160 13.27 -0.55 -9.87
C SER A 160 13.74 -1.98 -9.67
N ILE A 161 13.37 -2.88 -10.59
CA ILE A 161 13.70 -4.30 -10.53
C ILE A 161 14.38 -4.77 -11.81
N LYS A 162 15.43 -5.57 -11.64
CA LYS A 162 16.12 -6.25 -12.72
C LYS A 162 16.22 -7.75 -12.45
N SER A 163 15.80 -8.57 -13.41
CA SER A 163 16.05 -10.01 -13.34
C SER A 163 17.55 -10.29 -13.38
N VAL A 164 17.94 -11.44 -12.83
CA VAL A 164 19.34 -11.87 -12.75
C VAL A 164 19.44 -13.26 -13.38
N ASN A 165 19.33 -13.28 -14.71
CA ASN A 165 19.29 -14.52 -15.46
C ASN A 165 20.68 -14.97 -15.89
N ARG A 166 20.89 -16.29 -15.92
CA ARG A 166 21.98 -16.91 -16.68
C ARG A 166 21.47 -17.24 -18.07
N VAL A 167 22.07 -16.64 -19.09
CA VAL A 167 21.76 -16.99 -20.49
C VAL A 167 22.55 -18.24 -20.85
N ASN A 168 21.90 -19.23 -21.45
CA ASN A 168 22.57 -20.46 -21.86
C ASN A 168 23.70 -20.14 -22.87
N GLY A 169 24.92 -20.60 -22.58
CA GLY A 169 26.12 -20.28 -23.36
C GLY A 169 26.82 -18.97 -22.98
N GLN A 170 26.37 -18.27 -21.93
CA GLN A 170 27.08 -17.09 -21.38
C GLN A 170 27.42 -17.31 -19.90
N ASP A 171 28.66 -17.02 -19.53
CA ASP A 171 29.13 -17.11 -18.14
C ASP A 171 28.64 -15.91 -17.29
N ALA A 172 28.35 -14.78 -17.94
CA ALA A 172 27.90 -13.56 -17.29
C ALA A 172 26.39 -13.57 -17.01
N LEU A 173 25.99 -12.95 -15.90
CA LEU A 173 24.59 -12.69 -15.60
C LEU A 173 24.06 -11.56 -16.49
N GLN A 174 22.85 -11.73 -17.01
CA GLN A 174 22.13 -10.67 -17.70
C GLN A 174 21.19 -9.98 -16.71
N TYR A 175 21.30 -8.65 -16.65
CA TYR A 175 20.46 -7.79 -15.82
C TYR A 175 19.41 -7.09 -16.69
N THR A 176 18.24 -7.70 -16.82
CA THR A 176 17.16 -7.18 -17.66
C THR A 176 16.14 -6.44 -16.79
N PRO A 177 15.80 -5.17 -17.09
CA PRO A 177 14.69 -4.50 -16.41
C PRO A 177 13.38 -5.27 -16.61
N ILE A 178 12.69 -5.59 -15.53
CA ILE A 178 11.40 -6.31 -15.58
C ILE A 178 10.26 -5.53 -14.93
N HIS A 179 10.55 -4.59 -14.03
CA HIS A 179 9.51 -3.78 -13.39
C HIS A 179 10.04 -2.43 -12.89
N GLU A 180 9.20 -1.41 -13.02
CA GLU A 180 9.40 -0.06 -12.46
C GLU A 180 8.08 0.39 -11.85
N GLU A 181 8.12 1.07 -10.71
CA GLU A 181 6.93 1.62 -10.06
C GLU A 181 7.30 2.80 -9.17
N ASN A 182 6.43 3.80 -9.10
CA ASN A 182 6.56 4.88 -8.13
C ASN A 182 5.21 5.32 -7.57
N GLY A 183 5.25 5.98 -6.41
CA GLY A 183 4.03 6.36 -5.73
C GLY A 183 4.25 6.93 -4.34
N MET A 184 3.25 6.80 -3.48
CA MET A 184 3.31 7.23 -2.09
C MET A 184 2.64 6.24 -1.14
N TYR A 185 3.22 6.10 0.05
CA TYR A 185 2.52 5.60 1.23
C TYR A 185 2.02 6.80 2.05
N LEU A 186 0.82 6.69 2.61
CA LEU A 186 0.19 7.72 3.43
C LEU A 186 -0.17 7.12 4.78
N TRP A 187 0.27 7.80 5.85
CA TRP A 187 -0.21 7.60 7.20
C TRP A 187 -1.44 8.48 7.45
N LEU A 188 -2.57 7.88 7.79
CA LEU A 188 -3.90 8.52 7.74
C LEU A 188 -4.50 8.88 9.11
N SER A 189 -3.74 8.74 10.21
CA SER A 189 -4.31 8.72 11.56
C SER A 189 -4.72 10.09 12.11
N ASP A 190 -4.18 11.19 11.60
CA ASP A 190 -4.41 12.53 12.16
C ASP A 190 -5.66 13.18 11.56
N VAL A 191 -6.80 12.99 12.23
CA VAL A 191 -8.11 13.54 11.86
C VAL A 191 -8.58 14.60 12.85
N PHE A 192 -9.08 15.72 12.35
CA PHE A 192 -9.53 16.87 13.10
C PHE A 192 -10.94 17.34 12.68
N ASN A 193 -11.63 17.99 13.61
CA ASN A 193 -12.93 18.62 13.40
C ASN A 193 -12.74 20.12 13.15
N TYR A 194 -13.09 20.59 11.96
CA TYR A 194 -13.06 22.01 11.65
C TYR A 194 -14.46 22.62 11.69
N ALA A 195 -14.82 23.12 12.87
CA ALA A 195 -16.06 23.86 13.06
C ALA A 195 -16.07 25.18 12.27
N ALA A 196 -17.23 25.52 11.72
CA ALA A 196 -17.44 26.83 11.09
C ALA A 196 -17.21 27.96 12.12
N THR A 197 -16.49 29.00 11.71
CA THR A 197 -16.30 30.24 12.46
C THR A 197 -16.98 31.40 11.75
N GLU A 198 -17.21 32.53 12.43
CA GLU A 198 -17.74 33.74 11.80
C GLU A 198 -16.91 34.14 10.58
N LYS A 199 -15.58 34.02 10.69
CA LYS A 199 -14.63 34.29 9.61
C LYS A 199 -14.87 33.37 8.41
N THR A 200 -14.87 32.05 8.59
CA THR A 200 -15.02 31.09 7.47
C THR A 200 -16.39 31.23 6.80
N ILE A 201 -17.45 31.50 7.57
CA ILE A 201 -18.80 31.76 7.04
C ILE A 201 -18.80 32.98 6.11
N SER A 202 -18.09 34.05 6.49
CA SER A 202 -17.99 35.27 5.69
C SER A 202 -17.15 35.10 4.42
N GLU A 203 -16.10 34.26 4.47
CA GLU A 203 -15.12 34.09 3.38
C GLU A 203 -15.54 33.03 2.33
N ASP A 204 -16.13 31.90 2.75
CA ASP A 204 -16.34 30.72 1.88
C ASP A 204 -17.71 30.70 1.14
N ARG A 205 -18.56 31.71 1.35
CA ARG A 205 -19.99 31.83 0.97
C ARG A 205 -20.96 31.09 1.89
N GLY A 206 -21.36 31.75 2.98
CA GLY A 206 -22.33 31.23 3.93
C GLY A 206 -23.80 31.63 3.72
N ILE A 207 -24.17 32.45 2.73
CA ILE A 207 -25.58 32.88 2.60
C ILE A 207 -26.00 33.24 1.16
N HIS A 208 -27.05 32.59 0.66
CA HIS A 208 -27.65 32.88 -0.65
C HIS A 208 -28.61 34.07 -0.53
N ALA A 209 -28.37 35.13 -1.31
CA ALA A 209 -29.30 36.24 -1.40
C ALA A 209 -30.68 35.73 -1.84
N ILE A 210 -31.73 36.18 -1.15
CA ILE A 210 -33.07 35.75 -1.49
C ILE A 210 -33.46 36.31 -2.85
N SER A 211 -34.03 35.43 -3.69
CA SER A 211 -34.62 35.86 -4.95
C SER A 211 -35.66 36.96 -4.69
N PRO A 212 -35.65 38.08 -5.42
CA PRO A 212 -36.69 39.11 -5.33
C PRO A 212 -38.12 38.58 -5.51
N ASN A 213 -38.25 37.41 -6.16
CA ASN A 213 -39.50 36.71 -6.45
C ASN A 213 -39.89 35.67 -5.39
N ASN A 214 -39.10 35.48 -4.33
CA ASN A 214 -39.46 34.57 -3.25
C ASN A 214 -40.67 35.14 -2.48
N PRO A 215 -41.78 34.40 -2.35
CA PRO A 215 -42.99 34.89 -1.68
C PRO A 215 -42.78 35.17 -0.19
N ASN A 216 -41.76 34.58 0.42
CA ASN A 216 -41.43 34.71 1.83
C ASN A 216 -40.28 35.69 2.09
N LYS A 217 -39.80 36.44 1.09
CA LYS A 217 -38.59 37.28 1.20
C LYS A 217 -38.60 38.25 2.39
N ASP A 218 -39.76 38.80 2.70
CA ASP A 218 -39.90 39.83 3.75
C ASP A 218 -39.82 39.23 5.16
N LEU A 219 -39.93 37.90 5.30
CA LEU A 219 -39.73 37.18 6.56
C LEU A 219 -38.24 37.05 6.92
N TYR A 220 -37.34 37.24 5.96
CA TYR A 220 -35.90 37.11 6.15
C TYR A 220 -35.24 38.48 6.23
N LYS A 221 -35.12 39.01 7.45
CA LYS A 221 -34.71 40.41 7.70
C LYS A 221 -33.32 40.75 7.14
N SER A 222 -32.42 39.78 7.05
CA SER A 222 -31.06 39.96 6.52
C SER A 222 -31.00 40.04 4.99
N GLY A 223 -32.08 39.68 4.29
CA GLY A 223 -32.08 39.49 2.82
C GLY A 223 -31.53 38.13 2.38
N TYR A 224 -31.27 37.21 3.31
CA TYR A 224 -30.75 35.88 3.05
C TYR A 224 -31.59 34.78 3.71
N GLN A 225 -31.54 33.55 3.20
CA GLN A 225 -32.33 32.42 3.75
C GLN A 225 -31.72 31.85 5.05
N ASP A 226 -31.60 32.67 6.08
CA ASP A 226 -30.91 32.39 7.36
C ASP A 226 -31.85 31.96 8.51
N GLU A 227 -33.13 32.26 8.40
CA GLU A 227 -34.14 31.83 9.38
C GLU A 227 -34.89 30.56 8.95
N THR A 228 -35.32 29.76 9.92
CA THR A 228 -36.24 28.64 9.66
C THR A 228 -37.67 29.19 9.66
N LEU A 229 -38.42 28.87 8.60
CA LEU A 229 -39.84 29.24 8.50
C LEU A 229 -40.75 28.05 8.78
N PHE A 230 -41.87 28.32 9.44
CA PHE A 230 -42.88 27.34 9.81
C PHE A 230 -44.20 27.70 9.13
N LEU A 231 -44.78 26.75 8.40
CA LEU A 231 -46.12 26.91 7.86
C LEU A 231 -47.14 26.68 8.98
N ILE A 232 -47.96 27.67 9.26
CA ILE A 232 -49.03 27.60 10.25
C ILE A 232 -50.38 27.92 9.60
N LYS A 233 -51.45 27.82 10.39
CA LYS A 233 -52.73 28.46 10.08
C LYS A 233 -52.90 29.65 11.01
N ASP A 234 -53.24 30.81 10.45
CA ASP A 234 -53.58 32.00 11.22
C ASP A 234 -54.93 31.84 11.95
N ASP A 235 -55.32 32.85 12.73
CA ASP A 235 -56.58 32.86 13.49
C ASP A 235 -57.85 32.84 12.58
N GLN A 236 -57.66 33.07 11.28
CA GLN A 236 -58.70 33.08 10.25
C GLN A 236 -58.70 31.77 9.44
N GLY A 237 -57.78 30.85 9.71
CA GLY A 237 -57.64 29.55 9.07
C GLY A 237 -56.81 29.54 7.78
N ASN A 238 -56.21 30.66 7.38
CA ASN A 238 -55.37 30.78 6.19
C ASN A 238 -53.94 30.29 6.46
N LYS A 239 -53.29 29.77 5.43
CA LYS A 239 -51.90 29.28 5.51
C LYS A 239 -50.91 30.44 5.38
N GLU A 240 -49.99 30.56 6.34
CA GLU A 240 -48.90 31.53 6.30
C GLU A 240 -47.59 30.92 6.81
N TYR A 241 -46.46 31.43 6.32
CA TYR A 241 -45.14 31.11 6.87
C TYR A 241 -44.75 32.13 7.93
N VAL A 242 -44.21 31.66 9.05
CA VAL A 242 -43.72 32.51 10.15
C VAL A 242 -42.33 32.08 10.60
N THR A 243 -41.56 32.99 11.17
CA THR A 243 -40.26 32.71 11.79
C THR A 243 -40.42 31.97 13.12
N LEU A 244 -39.32 31.44 13.68
CA LEU A 244 -39.35 30.80 15.01
C LEU A 244 -39.84 31.76 16.11
N GLU A 245 -39.37 33.02 16.08
CA GLU A 245 -39.80 34.10 16.98
C GLU A 245 -41.32 34.26 16.96
N ASN A 246 -41.92 34.20 15.77
CA ASN A 246 -43.35 34.38 15.58
C ASN A 246 -44.15 33.09 15.71
N LEU A 247 -43.51 31.92 15.81
CA LEU A 247 -44.22 30.66 15.98
C LEU A 247 -45.01 30.65 17.29
N ASN A 248 -44.44 31.20 18.38
CA ASN A 248 -45.10 31.37 19.69
C ASN A 248 -45.82 30.09 20.20
N GLY A 249 -45.25 28.91 19.92
CA GLY A 249 -45.84 27.61 20.30
C GLY A 249 -47.05 27.16 19.47
N ARG A 250 -47.42 27.89 18.41
CA ARG A 250 -48.49 27.50 17.48
C ARG A 250 -48.15 26.19 16.77
N LYS A 251 -49.18 25.40 16.45
CA LYS A 251 -49.04 24.16 15.69
C LYS A 251 -48.66 24.49 14.24
N TYR A 252 -47.61 23.85 13.74
CA TYR A 252 -47.14 23.98 12.36
C TYR A 252 -47.40 22.71 11.55
N TYR A 253 -47.35 22.84 10.22
CA TYR A 253 -47.66 21.80 9.25
C TYR A 253 -46.51 21.48 8.29
N GLU A 254 -45.61 22.44 8.06
CA GLU A 254 -44.45 22.32 7.17
C GLU A 254 -43.31 23.19 7.71
N ILE A 255 -42.07 22.84 7.41
CA ILE A 255 -40.87 23.59 7.80
C ILE A 255 -40.02 23.84 6.55
N ILE A 256 -39.61 25.09 6.36
CA ILE A 256 -38.52 25.46 5.45
C ILE A 256 -37.30 25.74 6.32
N ALA A 257 -36.33 24.83 6.34
CA ALA A 257 -35.11 25.00 7.13
C ALA A 257 -34.28 26.20 6.64
N SER A 258 -33.59 26.85 7.58
CA SER A 258 -32.54 27.83 7.28
C SER A 258 -31.45 27.19 6.43
N LYS A 259 -30.91 27.93 5.46
CA LYS A 259 -29.75 27.52 4.65
C LYS A 259 -28.44 28.18 5.13
N GLU A 260 -28.48 28.89 6.25
CA GLU A 260 -27.30 29.50 6.87
C GLU A 260 -26.44 28.46 7.59
N LEU A 261 -25.13 28.59 7.41
CA LEU A 261 -24.13 27.93 8.23
C LEU A 261 -23.87 28.79 9.47
N LYS A 262 -24.12 28.25 10.67
CA LYS A 262 -23.91 28.96 11.93
C LYS A 262 -22.51 28.72 12.48
N ALA A 263 -21.97 29.68 13.24
CA ALA A 263 -20.73 29.46 13.98
C ALA A 263 -20.89 28.25 14.91
N GLY A 264 -19.89 27.36 14.92
CA GLY A 264 -19.93 26.08 15.60
C GLY A 264 -20.64 24.95 14.84
N ALA A 265 -21.25 25.21 13.68
CA ALA A 265 -21.73 24.13 12.83
C ALA A 265 -20.57 23.21 12.42
N GLY A 266 -20.81 21.90 12.48
CA GLY A 266 -19.77 20.88 12.30
C GLY A 266 -19.11 20.42 13.60
N GLN A 267 -19.25 21.14 14.74
CA GLN A 267 -18.69 20.70 16.03
C GLN A 267 -19.25 19.36 16.51
N THR A 268 -20.51 19.06 16.16
CA THR A 268 -21.23 17.84 16.55
C THR A 268 -21.83 17.17 15.31
N GLY A 269 -21.77 15.84 15.21
CA GLY A 269 -22.35 15.09 14.10
C GLY A 269 -21.64 13.75 13.87
N PRO A 270 -22.03 12.99 12.84
CA PRO A 270 -21.28 11.81 12.44
C PRO A 270 -19.88 12.26 11.97
N TYR A 271 -18.88 11.76 12.69
CA TYR A 271 -17.48 12.01 12.44
C TYR A 271 -16.94 11.00 11.43
N PHE A 272 -16.19 11.48 10.44
CA PHE A 272 -15.48 10.56 9.55
C PHE A 272 -14.24 10.03 10.25
N ILE A 273 -14.26 8.73 10.54
CA ILE A 273 -13.10 7.99 11.02
C ILE A 273 -12.69 7.10 9.86
N PRO A 274 -11.50 7.29 9.25
CA PRO A 274 -11.06 6.42 8.17
C PRO A 274 -11.02 4.97 8.65
N ASP A 275 -11.42 4.05 7.77
CA ASP A 275 -11.45 2.61 8.09
C ASP A 275 -10.04 2.01 8.25
N TYR A 276 -9.02 2.72 7.75
CA TYR A 276 -7.64 2.26 7.61
C TYR A 276 -6.64 3.36 7.95
N SER A 277 -5.54 2.98 8.60
CA SER A 277 -4.44 3.86 9.00
C SER A 277 -3.37 4.05 7.93
N ILE A 278 -3.31 3.17 6.93
CA ILE A 278 -2.29 3.19 5.87
C ILE A 278 -2.96 3.13 4.50
N SER A 279 -2.48 3.97 3.58
CA SER A 279 -2.77 3.86 2.15
C SER A 279 -1.48 3.79 1.33
N ARG A 280 -1.46 3.00 0.27
CA ARG A 280 -0.42 3.01 -0.77
C ARG A 280 -1.06 3.37 -2.09
N SER A 281 -0.53 4.37 -2.78
CA SER A 281 -0.86 4.66 -4.18
C SER A 281 0.36 4.49 -5.06
N GLY A 282 0.18 3.97 -6.26
CA GLY A 282 1.28 3.64 -7.18
C GLY A 282 0.88 3.72 -8.65
N VAL A 283 1.85 4.02 -9.51
CA VAL A 283 1.71 4.00 -10.97
C VAL A 283 2.72 3.01 -11.54
N ILE A 284 2.21 2.07 -12.33
CA ILE A 284 2.99 1.05 -13.02
C ILE A 284 3.03 1.40 -14.51
N PRO A 285 4.21 1.54 -15.14
CA PRO A 285 4.36 1.91 -16.56
C PRO A 285 3.66 0.97 -17.54
N HIS A 286 3.37 -0.26 -17.13
CA HIS A 286 2.55 -1.21 -17.92
C HIS A 286 1.06 -0.83 -18.02
N GLY A 287 0.65 0.29 -17.40
CA GLY A 287 -0.66 0.92 -17.62
C GLY A 287 -1.67 0.65 -16.52
N SER A 288 -1.23 0.52 -15.27
CA SER A 288 -2.12 0.42 -14.11
C SER A 288 -1.78 1.46 -13.06
N THR A 289 -2.80 2.02 -12.42
CA THR A 289 -2.67 2.84 -11.21
C THR A 289 -3.39 2.13 -10.07
N ILE A 290 -2.76 2.06 -8.91
CA ILE A 290 -3.26 1.33 -7.74
C ILE A 290 -3.52 2.26 -6.56
N THR A 291 -4.48 1.88 -5.74
CA THR A 291 -4.66 2.34 -4.37
C THR A 291 -4.95 1.12 -3.50
N LEU A 292 -4.10 0.88 -2.50
CA LEU A 292 -4.30 -0.15 -1.47
C LEU A 292 -4.58 0.54 -0.14
N LEU A 293 -5.48 -0.03 0.65
CA LEU A 293 -5.80 0.44 2.00
C LEU A 293 -5.56 -0.69 3.00
N GLY A 294 -5.08 -0.35 4.19
CA GLY A 294 -4.75 -1.34 5.19
C GLY A 294 -4.25 -0.78 6.51
N ASP A 295 -3.71 -1.67 7.32
CA ASP A 295 -3.29 -1.39 8.70
C ASP A 295 -2.09 -2.23 9.11
N LEU A 296 -1.56 -1.92 10.29
CA LEU A 296 -0.73 -2.86 11.03
C LEU A 296 -1.55 -4.07 11.49
N LYS A 297 -0.94 -5.26 11.43
CA LYS A 297 -1.52 -6.50 11.96
C LYS A 297 -0.93 -6.85 13.32
N PRO A 298 -1.75 -6.82 14.39
CA PRO A 298 -1.28 -7.19 15.72
C PRO A 298 -1.27 -8.72 15.89
N ASN A 299 -0.48 -9.20 16.85
CA ASN A 299 -0.65 -10.50 17.46
C ASN A 299 -1.35 -10.37 18.84
N LYS A 300 -1.38 -11.45 19.63
CA LYS A 300 -1.97 -11.43 20.99
C LYS A 300 -1.31 -10.43 21.95
N SER A 301 -0.05 -10.04 21.70
CA SER A 301 0.78 -9.19 22.56
C SER A 301 0.87 -7.73 22.09
N GLY A 302 0.38 -7.40 20.89
CA GLY A 302 0.41 -6.06 20.32
C GLY A 302 0.89 -6.03 18.87
N TYR A 303 1.33 -4.86 18.40
CA TYR A 303 1.80 -4.65 17.03
C TYR A 303 3.29 -4.93 16.83
N LEU A 304 4.09 -4.83 17.89
CA LEU A 304 5.48 -5.27 17.89
C LEU A 304 5.54 -6.73 18.32
N ILE A 305 5.87 -7.60 17.36
CA ILE A 305 5.85 -9.04 17.52
C ILE A 305 7.28 -9.50 17.83
N SER A 306 7.47 -10.25 18.92
CA SER A 306 8.78 -10.82 19.25
C SER A 306 9.13 -11.99 18.33
N GLY A 307 10.40 -12.07 17.93
CA GLY A 307 10.94 -13.11 17.05
C GLY A 307 10.71 -12.84 15.57
N ALA A 308 11.05 -13.84 14.75
CA ALA A 308 10.89 -13.82 13.30
C ALA A 308 9.41 -14.00 12.87
N PRO A 309 9.01 -13.47 11.70
CA PRO A 309 7.78 -13.84 11.04
C PRO A 309 7.64 -15.35 10.88
N GLN A 310 6.42 -15.86 11.00
CA GLN A 310 6.13 -17.28 10.90
C GLN A 310 5.66 -17.62 9.48
N TYR A 311 6.32 -18.58 8.85
CA TYR A 311 5.98 -19.11 7.53
C TYR A 311 5.59 -20.58 7.64
N PRO A 312 4.73 -21.08 6.74
CA PRO A 312 4.33 -22.48 6.77
C PRO A 312 5.44 -23.42 6.28
N GLU A 313 5.31 -24.69 6.64
CA GLU A 313 6.18 -25.78 6.25
C GLU A 313 5.36 -26.99 5.77
N GLY A 314 6.01 -27.87 5.05
CA GLY A 314 5.46 -29.13 4.58
C GLY A 314 4.21 -28.95 3.73
N PHE A 315 3.17 -29.70 4.09
CA PHE A 315 1.85 -29.62 3.47
C PHE A 315 1.09 -28.32 3.78
N ALA A 316 1.38 -27.65 4.91
CA ALA A 316 0.73 -26.39 5.25
C ALA A 316 1.18 -25.25 4.34
N ALA A 317 2.30 -25.42 3.62
CA ALA A 317 2.76 -24.48 2.61
C ALA A 317 1.91 -24.52 1.32
N TRP A 318 0.95 -25.44 1.17
CA TRP A 318 0.02 -25.43 0.05
C TRP A 318 -1.22 -24.56 0.35
N ASP A 319 -1.09 -23.24 0.25
CA ASP A 319 -2.18 -22.26 0.44
C ASP A 319 -2.28 -21.32 -0.76
N TYR A 320 -3.38 -21.45 -1.52
CA TYR A 320 -3.66 -20.71 -2.75
C TYR A 320 -3.54 -19.18 -2.65
N LYS A 321 -3.60 -18.59 -1.45
CA LYS A 321 -3.35 -17.15 -1.28
C LYS A 321 -1.92 -16.73 -1.62
N HIS A 322 -0.99 -17.67 -1.54
CA HIS A 322 0.45 -17.46 -1.70
C HIS A 322 1.04 -18.30 -2.84
N LEU A 323 0.24 -19.13 -3.50
CA LEU A 323 0.70 -19.95 -4.62
C LEU A 323 0.68 -19.15 -5.92
N ALA A 324 1.70 -19.32 -6.75
CA ALA A 324 1.70 -18.90 -8.15
C ALA A 324 0.81 -19.80 -9.03
N ILE A 325 0.00 -20.67 -8.42
CA ILE A 325 -0.98 -21.54 -9.07
C ILE A 325 -2.37 -21.03 -8.70
N SER A 326 -3.21 -20.78 -9.68
CA SER A 326 -4.59 -20.37 -9.42
C SER A 326 -5.48 -21.57 -9.07
N GLN A 327 -6.37 -21.35 -8.10
CA GLN A 327 -7.41 -22.33 -7.74
C GLN A 327 -8.36 -22.61 -8.91
N THR A 328 -8.62 -21.63 -9.77
CA THR A 328 -9.55 -21.76 -10.90
C THR A 328 -9.02 -22.61 -12.05
N MET A 329 -7.74 -22.99 -12.04
CA MET A 329 -7.17 -23.92 -13.02
C MET A 329 -7.32 -25.40 -12.65
N GLY A 330 -7.94 -25.70 -11.50
CA GLY A 330 -8.10 -27.07 -10.99
C GLY A 330 -6.86 -27.66 -10.29
N GLY A 331 -5.69 -27.03 -10.42
CA GLY A 331 -4.47 -27.37 -9.65
C GLY A 331 -3.94 -28.78 -9.89
N ALA A 332 -4.25 -29.41 -11.03
CA ALA A 332 -3.78 -30.76 -11.39
C ALA A 332 -4.01 -31.82 -10.29
N ASP A 333 -5.20 -31.86 -9.69
CA ASP A 333 -5.58 -32.75 -8.57
C ASP A 333 -4.86 -32.49 -7.22
N ALA A 334 -3.81 -31.65 -7.20
CA ALA A 334 -3.17 -31.19 -5.97
C ALA A 334 -4.07 -30.29 -5.11
N SER A 335 -5.24 -29.90 -5.64
CA SER A 335 -6.32 -29.26 -4.88
C SER A 335 -6.95 -30.21 -3.85
N ASN A 336 -6.96 -31.52 -4.09
CA ASN A 336 -7.50 -32.53 -3.17
C ASN A 336 -6.42 -33.14 -2.26
N GLU A 337 -5.18 -33.22 -2.75
CA GLU A 337 -4.02 -33.71 -2.00
C GLU A 337 -2.91 -32.65 -2.01
N PRO A 338 -2.79 -31.84 -0.93
CA PRO A 338 -1.74 -30.83 -0.81
C PRO A 338 -0.34 -31.39 -1.10
N ILE A 339 0.49 -30.63 -1.82
CA ILE A 339 1.89 -31.00 -2.07
C ILE A 339 2.77 -30.48 -0.94
N ASN A 340 3.66 -31.34 -0.44
CA ASN A 340 4.70 -30.94 0.50
C ASN A 340 5.78 -30.13 -0.23
N LEU A 341 5.80 -28.81 0.01
CA LEU A 341 6.75 -27.91 -0.66
C LEU A 341 8.18 -27.91 -0.07
N ASP A 342 8.41 -28.64 1.03
CA ASP A 342 9.75 -28.91 1.55
C ASP A 342 10.34 -30.24 1.05
N ALA A 343 9.58 -31.00 0.25
CA ALA A 343 10.03 -32.21 -0.42
C ALA A 343 10.26 -31.95 -1.93
N PRO A 344 11.04 -32.79 -2.64
CA PRO A 344 11.14 -32.72 -4.09
C PRO A 344 9.76 -32.80 -4.78
N PRO A 345 9.61 -32.22 -5.98
CA PRO A 345 8.36 -32.30 -6.73
C PRO A 345 7.89 -33.76 -6.89
N PRO A 346 6.58 -34.04 -6.75
CA PRO A 346 6.05 -35.40 -6.91
C PRO A 346 6.41 -36.01 -8.28
N PRO A 347 6.55 -37.35 -8.39
CA PRO A 347 6.97 -38.00 -9.64
C PRO A 347 6.12 -37.64 -10.88
N TRP A 348 4.81 -37.44 -10.70
CA TRP A 348 3.90 -37.10 -11.79
C TRP A 348 4.25 -35.78 -12.49
N VAL A 349 4.98 -34.89 -11.82
CA VAL A 349 5.42 -33.59 -12.37
C VAL A 349 6.28 -33.78 -13.63
N PHE A 350 6.95 -34.93 -13.76
CA PHE A 350 7.86 -35.25 -14.86
C PHE A 350 7.30 -36.30 -15.83
N GLU A 351 6.04 -36.70 -15.67
CA GLU A 351 5.36 -37.59 -16.61
C GLU A 351 5.06 -36.88 -17.93
N THR A 352 5.13 -37.62 -19.04
CA THR A 352 4.70 -37.10 -20.35
C THR A 352 3.18 -37.01 -20.37
N LEU A 353 2.65 -35.84 -20.71
CA LEU A 353 1.21 -35.62 -20.81
C LEU A 353 0.64 -36.09 -22.15
N ASP A 354 -0.57 -36.63 -22.12
CA ASP A 354 -1.36 -37.11 -23.25
C ASP A 354 -2.85 -36.75 -23.08
N ASP A 355 -3.66 -37.17 -24.06
CA ASP A 355 -5.11 -36.91 -24.11
C ASP A 355 -5.90 -37.61 -23.00
N LYS A 356 -5.27 -38.46 -22.18
CA LYS A 356 -5.92 -39.21 -21.09
C LYS A 356 -5.53 -38.70 -19.72
N ASN A 357 -4.28 -38.26 -19.55
CA ASN A 357 -3.78 -37.78 -18.26
C ASN A 357 -3.79 -36.24 -18.13
N ASP A 358 -4.11 -35.52 -19.22
CA ASP A 358 -4.40 -34.07 -19.25
C ASP A 358 -5.55 -33.73 -20.22
N GLU A 359 -6.73 -34.36 -20.02
CA GLU A 359 -7.92 -34.20 -20.90
C GLU A 359 -8.36 -32.74 -21.16
N ARG A 360 -7.96 -31.79 -20.30
CA ARG A 360 -8.30 -30.36 -20.41
C ARG A 360 -7.11 -29.45 -20.69
N GLU A 361 -5.93 -30.02 -20.95
CA GLU A 361 -4.68 -29.29 -21.19
C GLU A 361 -4.32 -28.28 -20.08
N ASN A 362 -4.69 -28.59 -18.83
CA ASN A 362 -4.50 -27.72 -17.68
C ASN A 362 -3.33 -28.18 -16.80
N LYS A 363 -3.13 -29.51 -16.72
CA LYS A 363 -2.10 -30.13 -15.90
C LYS A 363 -0.70 -29.71 -16.33
N ILE A 364 -0.50 -29.45 -17.63
CA ILE A 364 0.75 -28.92 -18.16
C ILE A 364 1.22 -27.63 -17.48
N TYR A 365 0.32 -26.72 -17.10
CA TYR A 365 0.71 -25.48 -16.44
C TYR A 365 1.19 -25.72 -15.02
N THR A 366 0.50 -26.57 -14.26
CA THR A 366 0.92 -26.96 -12.92
C THR A 366 2.23 -27.74 -12.95
N GLN A 367 2.42 -28.67 -13.92
CA GLN A 367 3.70 -29.34 -14.14
C GLN A 367 4.83 -28.33 -14.39
N ARG A 368 4.64 -27.34 -15.28
CA ARG A 368 5.66 -26.33 -15.59
C ARG A 368 6.12 -25.56 -14.35
N ILE A 369 5.20 -25.19 -13.47
CA ILE A 369 5.49 -24.43 -12.25
C ILE A 369 6.24 -25.31 -11.23
N LEU A 370 5.78 -26.55 -11.03
CA LEU A 370 6.39 -27.52 -10.11
C LEU A 370 7.75 -28.05 -10.60
N ALA A 371 7.93 -28.20 -11.91
CA ALA A 371 9.17 -28.66 -12.55
C ALA A 371 10.22 -27.55 -12.70
N HIS A 372 9.88 -26.31 -12.38
CA HIS A 372 10.77 -25.17 -12.56
C HIS A 372 12.03 -25.31 -11.70
N HIS A 373 13.18 -24.87 -12.22
CA HIS A 373 14.46 -25.00 -11.53
C HIS A 373 14.58 -24.18 -10.22
N LEU A 374 13.68 -23.20 -10.03
CA LEU A 374 13.54 -22.42 -8.79
C LEU A 374 12.53 -23.03 -7.81
N TYR A 375 12.03 -24.24 -8.04
CA TYR A 375 11.20 -24.94 -7.05
C TYR A 375 11.90 -24.98 -5.67
N PRO A 376 11.18 -24.74 -4.56
CA PRO A 376 9.73 -24.53 -4.45
C PRO A 376 9.27 -23.07 -4.66
N TYR A 377 10.19 -22.12 -4.85
CA TYR A 377 9.87 -20.70 -4.95
C TYR A 377 9.08 -20.34 -6.21
N SER A 378 9.18 -21.14 -7.29
CA SER A 378 8.31 -20.99 -8.45
C SER A 378 6.84 -21.26 -8.13
N VAL A 379 6.56 -22.11 -7.15
CA VAL A 379 5.22 -22.49 -6.73
C VAL A 379 4.72 -21.54 -5.66
N ARG A 380 5.57 -21.23 -4.69
CA ARG A 380 5.22 -20.41 -3.54
C ARG A 380 6.39 -19.47 -3.18
N PRO A 381 6.44 -18.26 -3.78
CA PRO A 381 7.58 -17.36 -3.65
C PRO A 381 7.90 -16.94 -2.21
N ASP A 382 6.92 -16.75 -1.33
CA ASP A 382 7.13 -16.31 0.06
C ASP A 382 7.98 -17.29 0.90
N LEU A 383 8.14 -18.55 0.47
CA LEU A 383 9.12 -19.47 1.08
C LEU A 383 10.56 -18.98 0.94
N ARG A 384 10.86 -18.12 -0.05
CA ARG A 384 12.16 -17.47 -0.16
C ARG A 384 12.40 -16.50 1.00
N LEU A 385 11.36 -15.82 1.48
CA LEU A 385 11.44 -14.94 2.65
C LEU A 385 11.76 -15.77 3.90
N ARG A 386 11.03 -16.88 4.10
CA ARG A 386 11.30 -17.87 5.16
C ARG A 386 12.76 -18.32 5.17
N ASP A 387 13.26 -18.74 4.01
CA ASP A 387 14.59 -19.34 3.92
C ASP A 387 15.71 -18.31 4.05
N THR A 388 15.43 -17.04 3.75
CA THR A 388 16.35 -15.93 4.00
C THR A 388 16.52 -15.66 5.50
N LEU A 389 15.49 -15.89 6.32
CA LEU A 389 15.54 -15.67 7.77
C LEU A 389 16.37 -16.72 8.52
N LYS A 390 16.68 -17.87 7.91
CA LYS A 390 17.40 -18.98 8.58
C LYS A 390 18.82 -18.60 9.04
N SER A 391 19.43 -17.56 8.48
CA SER A 391 20.75 -17.06 8.90
C SER A 391 20.71 -16.00 9.98
N ASP A 392 19.54 -15.42 10.26
CA ASP A 392 19.44 -14.16 10.98
C ASP A 392 18.83 -14.37 12.35
N VAL A 393 19.32 -13.60 13.33
CA VAL A 393 18.67 -13.52 14.64
C VAL A 393 17.66 -12.37 14.59
N VAL A 394 16.40 -12.67 14.30
CA VAL A 394 15.32 -11.67 14.34
C VAL A 394 14.82 -11.48 15.76
N LYS A 395 14.95 -10.25 16.28
CA LYS A 395 14.53 -9.89 17.63
C LYS A 395 13.03 -9.61 17.70
N ASN A 396 12.54 -8.82 16.76
CA ASN A 396 11.13 -8.44 16.67
C ASN A 396 10.78 -7.96 15.26
N HIS A 397 9.49 -7.86 14.96
CA HIS A 397 8.98 -7.34 13.71
C HIS A 397 7.61 -6.66 13.85
N VAL A 398 7.26 -5.86 12.85
CA VAL A 398 5.94 -5.24 12.64
C VAL A 398 5.40 -5.69 11.28
N VAL A 399 4.10 -5.96 11.19
CA VAL A 399 3.45 -6.42 9.96
C VAL A 399 2.49 -5.36 9.44
N ILE A 400 2.65 -4.94 8.19
CA ILE A 400 1.69 -4.11 7.45
C ILE A 400 0.98 -5.01 6.44
N GLU A 401 -0.34 -4.94 6.37
CA GLU A 401 -1.14 -5.59 5.33
C GLU A 401 -2.09 -4.60 4.69
N MET A 402 -2.08 -4.53 3.37
CA MET A 402 -2.95 -3.67 2.56
C MET A 402 -3.54 -4.45 1.40
N SER A 403 -4.73 -4.03 0.97
CA SER A 403 -5.42 -4.62 -0.17
C SER A 403 -6.13 -3.56 -0.99
N SER A 404 -6.27 -3.80 -2.30
CA SER A 404 -7.19 -3.03 -3.14
C SER A 404 -8.65 -3.43 -2.89
N LYS A 405 -8.90 -4.61 -2.31
CA LYS A 405 -10.22 -5.21 -2.11
C LYS A 405 -10.38 -5.74 -0.68
N ASN A 406 -10.69 -4.85 0.24
CA ASN A 406 -10.85 -5.19 1.65
C ASN A 406 -12.19 -5.88 1.94
N LYS A 407 -12.19 -6.80 2.93
CA LYS A 407 -13.42 -7.53 3.34
C LYS A 407 -14.52 -6.62 3.91
N THR A 408 -14.14 -5.48 4.49
CA THR A 408 -15.01 -4.51 5.15
C THR A 408 -14.52 -3.09 4.87
N GLY A 409 -15.33 -2.07 5.19
CA GLY A 409 -14.93 -0.67 5.06
C GLY A 409 -14.64 -0.22 3.62
N ALA A 410 -13.94 0.91 3.50
CA ALA A 410 -13.53 1.51 2.23
C ALA A 410 -12.70 0.53 1.38
N GLN A 411 -12.94 0.56 0.09
CA GLN A 411 -12.17 -0.23 -0.88
C GLN A 411 -11.04 0.63 -1.43
N GLY A 412 -9.92 -0.03 -1.74
CA GLY A 412 -8.93 0.57 -2.62
C GLY A 412 -9.43 0.57 -4.06
N GLY A 413 -8.52 0.52 -5.02
CA GLY A 413 -8.90 0.43 -6.42
C GLY A 413 -7.73 0.24 -7.34
N ILE A 414 -8.04 -0.26 -8.54
CA ILE A 414 -7.10 -0.39 -9.64
C ILE A 414 -7.74 0.22 -10.87
N LEU A 415 -7.02 1.12 -11.54
CA LEU A 415 -7.42 1.72 -12.80
C LEU A 415 -6.48 1.23 -13.89
N ASN A 416 -7.04 0.46 -14.83
CA ASN A 416 -6.32 -0.11 -15.97
C ASN A 416 -6.46 0.81 -17.19
N VAL A 417 -5.39 0.93 -17.98
CA VAL A 417 -5.48 1.50 -19.34
C VAL A 417 -6.32 0.60 -20.25
N PRO A 418 -6.87 1.11 -21.38
CA PRO A 418 -7.80 0.35 -22.22
C PRO A 418 -7.28 -1.00 -22.71
N PHE A 419 -5.97 -1.13 -22.98
CA PHE A 419 -5.37 -2.40 -23.40
C PHE A 419 -5.43 -3.45 -22.29
N VAL A 420 -4.90 -3.12 -21.10
CA VAL A 420 -4.90 -4.00 -19.92
C VAL A 420 -6.33 -4.39 -19.57
N ASN A 421 -7.24 -3.41 -19.52
CA ASN A 421 -8.65 -3.64 -19.21
C ASN A 421 -9.35 -4.63 -20.16
N ARG A 422 -8.90 -4.70 -21.42
CA ARG A 422 -9.52 -5.55 -22.44
C ARG A 422 -8.97 -6.97 -22.47
N PHE A 423 -7.67 -7.15 -22.21
CA PHE A 423 -6.99 -8.42 -22.49
C PHE A 423 -6.47 -9.15 -21.26
N VAL A 424 -6.13 -8.40 -20.20
CA VAL A 424 -5.54 -8.96 -18.97
C VAL A 424 -5.83 -8.00 -17.82
N PRO A 425 -7.11 -7.73 -17.48
CA PRO A 425 -7.45 -6.79 -16.43
C PRO A 425 -6.77 -7.17 -15.11
N THR A 426 -6.11 -6.20 -14.50
CA THR A 426 -5.71 -6.28 -13.10
C THR A 426 -6.92 -6.02 -12.23
N VAL A 427 -7.27 -6.98 -11.38
CA VAL A 427 -8.54 -6.95 -10.63
C VAL A 427 -8.36 -6.83 -9.12
N GLU A 428 -7.23 -7.29 -8.60
CA GLU A 428 -6.93 -7.25 -7.18
C GLU A 428 -5.42 -7.19 -6.95
N MET A 429 -5.04 -6.51 -5.88
CA MET A 429 -3.67 -6.47 -5.41
C MET A 429 -3.64 -6.51 -3.89
N ASN A 430 -2.79 -7.39 -3.37
CA ASN A 430 -2.53 -7.55 -1.95
C ASN A 430 -1.05 -7.30 -1.68
N MET A 431 -0.75 -6.60 -0.59
CA MET A 431 0.59 -6.28 -0.16
C MET A 431 0.75 -6.62 1.31
N ARG A 432 1.80 -7.37 1.64
CA ARG A 432 2.19 -7.70 3.01
C ARG A 432 3.64 -7.33 3.19
N MET A 433 3.95 -6.58 4.26
CA MET A 433 5.30 -6.15 4.58
C MET A 433 5.63 -6.54 6.01
N TRP A 434 6.86 -6.97 6.22
CA TRP A 434 7.45 -7.19 7.53
C TRP A 434 8.64 -6.27 7.68
N ILE A 435 8.59 -5.41 8.69
CA ILE A 435 9.71 -4.57 9.08
C ILE A 435 10.30 -5.18 10.34
N GLU A 436 11.56 -5.59 10.28
CA GLU A 436 12.15 -6.47 11.27
C GLU A 436 13.41 -5.84 11.86
N THR A 437 13.62 -6.05 13.16
CA THR A 437 14.92 -5.82 13.79
C THR A 437 15.69 -7.13 13.78
N VAL A 438 16.81 -7.17 13.06
CA VAL A 438 17.72 -8.32 13.08
C VAL A 438 19.01 -7.96 13.79
N VAL A 439 19.67 -8.97 14.36
CA VAL A 439 21.01 -8.86 14.93
C VAL A 439 22.00 -9.55 14.01
N GLU A 440 22.86 -8.77 13.37
CA GLU A 440 23.95 -9.27 12.52
C GLU A 440 25.26 -8.64 13.00
N ASN A 441 26.33 -9.43 13.15
CA ASN A 441 27.64 -8.94 13.64
C ASN A 441 27.56 -8.13 14.95
N LYS A 442 26.62 -8.52 15.85
CA LYS A 442 26.30 -7.83 17.12
C LYS A 442 25.72 -6.41 16.95
N LYS A 443 25.33 -6.01 15.74
CA LYS A 443 24.64 -4.76 15.43
C LYS A 443 23.16 -5.06 15.18
N GLU A 444 22.27 -4.25 15.74
CA GLU A 444 20.86 -4.23 15.34
C GLU A 444 20.72 -3.45 14.03
N ILE A 445 20.14 -4.08 13.01
CA ILE A 445 19.84 -3.47 11.71
C ILE A 445 18.38 -3.74 11.34
N LEU A 446 17.83 -2.90 10.45
CA LEU A 446 16.49 -3.12 9.94
C LEU A 446 16.52 -4.07 8.73
N GLN A 447 15.50 -4.91 8.63
CA GLN A 447 15.13 -5.66 7.44
C GLN A 447 13.76 -5.22 6.96
N LEU A 448 13.56 -5.22 5.64
CA LEU A 448 12.23 -5.16 5.05
C LEU A 448 12.00 -6.41 4.21
N GLN A 449 11.08 -7.27 4.62
CA GLN A 449 10.54 -8.30 3.74
C GLN A 449 9.19 -7.85 3.20
N TYR A 450 8.85 -8.22 1.97
CA TYR A 450 7.50 -8.02 1.47
C TYR A 450 7.07 -9.13 0.52
N GLU A 451 5.75 -9.28 0.42
CA GLU A 451 5.04 -10.05 -0.59
C GLU A 451 3.98 -9.16 -1.24
N GLN A 452 4.03 -9.12 -2.56
CA GLN A 452 3.07 -8.43 -3.40
C GLN A 452 2.42 -9.48 -4.31
N VAL A 453 1.10 -9.63 -4.19
CA VAL A 453 0.30 -10.55 -5.01
C VAL A 453 -0.68 -9.73 -5.83
N ILE A 454 -0.55 -9.79 -7.16
CA ILE A 454 -1.41 -9.10 -8.10
C ILE A 454 -2.21 -10.13 -8.88
N PHE A 455 -3.52 -9.99 -8.93
CA PHE A 455 -4.40 -10.90 -9.67
C PHE A 455 -4.75 -10.31 -11.02
N PHE A 456 -4.44 -11.07 -12.07
CA PHE A 456 -4.87 -10.81 -13.44
C PHE A 456 -5.98 -11.78 -13.83
N GLU A 457 -6.98 -11.29 -14.53
CA GLU A 457 -8.05 -12.13 -15.09
C GLU A 457 -7.90 -12.27 -16.60
N PHE A 458 -8.09 -13.48 -17.11
CA PHE A 458 -8.02 -13.80 -18.53
C PHE A 458 -8.70 -15.14 -18.84
N ASP A 459 -9.00 -15.39 -20.12
CA ASP A 459 -9.69 -16.61 -20.58
C ASP A 459 -8.76 -17.83 -20.50
N PHE A 460 -9.22 -18.97 -20.01
CA PHE A 460 -8.43 -20.16 -19.72
C PHE A 460 -9.13 -21.41 -20.24
N GLY A 461 -8.33 -22.43 -20.59
CA GLY A 461 -8.83 -23.68 -21.15
C GLY A 461 -9.44 -23.54 -22.54
N ASP A 462 -10.01 -24.64 -23.04
CA ASP A 462 -10.58 -24.71 -24.38
C ASP A 462 -12.03 -24.18 -24.45
N ASP A 463 -12.67 -23.95 -23.31
CA ASP A 463 -14.01 -23.38 -23.19
C ASP A 463 -14.03 -21.84 -23.03
N GLY A 464 -12.85 -21.23 -22.82
CA GLY A 464 -12.70 -19.80 -22.60
C GLY A 464 -13.18 -19.32 -21.23
N GLY A 465 -13.23 -20.20 -20.22
CA GLY A 465 -13.60 -19.81 -18.85
C GLY A 465 -12.60 -18.81 -18.23
N THR A 466 -13.05 -17.87 -17.41
CA THR A 466 -12.14 -16.90 -16.78
C THR A 466 -11.34 -17.53 -15.64
N THR A 467 -10.02 -17.35 -15.65
CA THR A 467 -9.15 -17.66 -14.51
C THR A 467 -8.64 -16.37 -13.89
N SER A 468 -8.46 -16.36 -12.57
CA SER A 468 -7.82 -15.26 -11.83
C SER A 468 -6.46 -15.75 -11.35
N TRP A 469 -5.39 -15.20 -11.91
CA TRP A 469 -4.05 -15.72 -11.69
C TRP A 469 -3.15 -14.75 -10.92
N PRO A 470 -2.46 -15.23 -9.86
CA PRO A 470 -1.54 -14.41 -9.09
C PRO A 470 -0.17 -14.24 -9.75
N HIS A 471 0.21 -12.99 -9.99
CA HIS A 471 1.60 -12.56 -10.16
C HIS A 471 2.14 -12.22 -8.79
N ILE A 472 3.26 -12.85 -8.42
CA ILE A 472 3.78 -12.77 -7.07
C ILE A 472 5.20 -12.24 -7.13
N GLN A 473 5.45 -11.24 -6.31
CA GLN A 473 6.76 -10.64 -6.15
C GLN A 473 7.09 -10.60 -4.67
N VAL A 474 8.25 -11.15 -4.31
CA VAL A 474 8.74 -11.14 -2.94
C VAL A 474 10.19 -10.71 -2.90
N ASN A 475 10.57 -9.99 -1.84
CA ASN A 475 11.98 -9.72 -1.59
C ASN A 475 12.29 -9.56 -0.11
N THR A 476 13.56 -9.80 0.23
CA THR A 476 14.17 -9.39 1.48
C THR A 476 15.13 -8.25 1.19
N LEU A 477 14.96 -7.11 1.84
CA LEU A 477 15.72 -5.90 1.57
C LEU A 477 16.46 -5.44 2.83
N ARG A 478 17.66 -4.89 2.61
CA ARG A 478 18.45 -4.17 3.60
C ARG A 478 18.61 -2.72 3.17
N LYS A 479 18.84 -1.82 4.12
CA LYS A 479 19.31 -0.48 3.77
C LYS A 479 20.66 -0.56 3.07
N MET A 480 20.88 0.31 2.09
CA MET A 480 22.08 0.36 1.26
C MET A 480 23.37 0.54 2.08
N GLU A 481 23.30 1.19 3.24
CA GLU A 481 24.41 1.33 4.19
C GLU A 481 24.71 0.07 5.00
N ASP A 482 23.78 -0.87 5.09
CA ASP A 482 23.90 -2.10 5.89
C ASP A 482 24.27 -3.33 5.04
N VAL A 483 24.45 -3.19 3.72
CA VAL A 483 24.92 -4.27 2.84
C VAL A 483 26.43 -4.29 2.66
N SER A 484 26.96 -5.43 2.22
CA SER A 484 28.40 -5.58 1.94
C SER A 484 28.88 -4.59 0.86
N PRO A 485 30.16 -4.16 0.88
CA PRO A 485 30.71 -3.24 -0.13
C PRO A 485 30.57 -3.76 -1.58
N ASP A 486 30.69 -5.06 -1.80
CA ASP A 486 30.57 -5.66 -3.13
C ASP A 486 29.12 -5.65 -3.63
N GLN A 487 28.16 -5.91 -2.74
CA GLN A 487 26.75 -5.81 -3.06
C GLN A 487 26.34 -4.37 -3.32
N LYS A 488 26.82 -3.42 -2.51
CA LYS A 488 26.61 -1.98 -2.74
C LYS A 488 27.09 -1.57 -4.13
N ARG A 489 28.31 -1.96 -4.49
CA ARG A 489 28.89 -1.69 -5.82
C ARG A 489 28.06 -2.28 -6.95
N LEU A 490 27.63 -3.54 -6.80
CA LEU A 490 26.75 -4.19 -7.78
C LEU A 490 25.45 -3.39 -7.97
N ILE A 491 24.79 -2.97 -6.89
CA ILE A 491 23.57 -2.18 -6.99
C ILE A 491 23.83 -0.82 -7.65
N GLU A 492 24.91 -0.12 -7.31
CA GLU A 492 25.27 1.17 -7.93
C GLU A 492 25.55 1.03 -9.44
N GLU A 493 26.19 -0.07 -9.86
CA GLU A 493 26.44 -0.40 -11.26
C GLU A 493 25.14 -0.73 -12.01
N GLN A 494 24.26 -1.52 -11.40
CA GLN A 494 23.02 -1.96 -12.05
C GLN A 494 21.91 -0.92 -12.00
N PHE A 495 21.91 -0.02 -11.02
CA PHE A 495 20.89 1.01 -10.84
C PHE A 495 21.52 2.41 -10.71
N PRO A 496 22.22 2.89 -11.75
CA PRO A 496 22.95 4.15 -11.70
C PRO A 496 22.02 5.30 -11.30
N GLY A 497 22.51 6.19 -10.43
CA GLY A 497 21.77 7.39 -10.04
C GLY A 497 21.53 8.32 -11.24
N THR A 498 20.47 9.11 -11.15
CA THR A 498 20.03 10.11 -12.14
C THR A 498 21.12 11.14 -12.54
N TYR A 499 22.21 11.24 -11.77
CA TYR A 499 23.36 12.11 -12.09
C TYR A 499 24.33 11.56 -13.16
N LYS A 500 24.12 10.34 -13.67
CA LYS A 500 24.89 9.79 -14.80
C LYS A 500 24.04 9.47 -16.05
N MET A 501 22.90 10.13 -16.24
CA MET A 501 22.24 10.10 -17.55
C MET A 501 22.88 11.14 -18.49
N GLY A 502 23.94 10.72 -19.17
CA GLY A 502 23.95 10.99 -20.61
C GLY A 502 22.70 10.29 -21.14
N SER A 503 21.73 11.06 -21.64
CA SER A 503 20.50 10.61 -22.30
C SER A 503 20.71 9.30 -23.07
N SER A 504 20.42 8.15 -22.45
CA SER A 504 20.56 6.84 -23.08
C SER A 504 19.22 6.26 -23.55
N GLY A 505 18.17 7.09 -23.54
CA GLY A 505 16.99 6.88 -24.35
C GLY A 505 16.91 8.00 -25.36
N GLU A 506 17.68 7.95 -26.44
CA GLU A 506 17.24 8.65 -27.65
C GLU A 506 15.86 8.09 -27.96
N ALA A 507 14.81 8.89 -27.74
CA ALA A 507 13.48 8.53 -28.20
C ALA A 507 13.61 8.24 -29.69
N SER A 508 13.49 6.97 -30.08
CA SER A 508 13.50 6.59 -31.48
C SER A 508 12.42 7.43 -32.15
N GLY A 509 12.82 8.35 -33.02
CA GLY A 509 11.91 9.28 -33.67
C GLY A 509 10.71 8.53 -34.22
N CYS A 510 9.52 9.13 -34.10
CA CYS A 510 8.26 8.50 -34.51
C CYS A 510 8.40 7.95 -35.95
N PRO A 511 8.26 6.63 -36.17
CA PRO A 511 8.46 6.02 -37.48
C PRO A 511 7.42 6.50 -38.52
N HIS A 512 6.36 7.19 -38.09
CA HIS A 512 5.30 7.71 -38.94
C HIS A 512 5.55 9.11 -39.53
N HIS A 513 6.76 9.66 -39.37
CA HIS A 513 7.21 10.87 -40.08
C HIS A 513 8.37 10.57 -41.04
N LYS A 514 8.17 9.60 -41.94
CA LYS A 514 8.86 9.60 -43.23
C LYS A 514 7.83 10.04 -44.27
N GLU A 515 8.10 11.20 -44.88
CA GLU A 515 7.30 11.86 -45.93
C GLU A 515 6.87 10.94 -47.07
#